data_AF-A0A1V2RD23-F1
#
_entry.id   AF-A0A1V2RD23-F1
#
_cell.length_a   1.000
_cell.length_b   1.000
_cell.length_c   1.000
_cell.angle_alpha   90.00
_cell.angle_beta   90.00
_cell.angle_gamma   90.00
#
_symmetry.space_group_name_H-M   'P 1'
#
loop_
_entity.id
_entity.type
_entity.pdbx_description
1 polymer ?
#
loop_
_entity_poly.entity_id
_entity_poly.type
_entity_poly.pdbx_seq_one_letter_code
_entity_poly.pdbx_strand_id
1 'polypeptide(L)'
;MAALFSKENVKVGDTLLLRDGPKLDEVTVVKVGRTLVHVRKYGRPMPFRMSDGGLNERMFGYGMWLTTPEIEAERERAAALEDRLKEFGIALRFGYSKPSTAKLEALLKVMESEDG
;
A
#
# COMPACT_ATOMS: atom_id res chain seq x y z
N MET A 1 -11.04 -11.15 -5.03
CA MET A 1 -9.83 -10.46 -4.53
C MET A 1 -8.94 -11.50 -3.87
N ALA A 2 -7.70 -11.66 -4.33
CA ALA A 2 -6.71 -12.44 -3.59
C ALA A 2 -6.43 -11.74 -2.25
N ALA A 3 -6.20 -12.50 -1.19
CA ALA A 3 -5.86 -11.92 0.10
C ALA A 3 -4.48 -11.25 0.01
N LEU A 4 -4.37 -10.03 0.56
CA LEU A 4 -3.11 -9.28 0.61
C LEU A 4 -2.00 -10.08 1.32
N PHE A 5 -2.39 -10.79 2.38
CA PHE A 5 -1.52 -11.67 3.14
C PHE A 5 -2.14 -13.07 3.20
N SER A 6 -1.30 -14.10 3.22
CA SER A 6 -1.71 -15.50 3.45
C SER A 6 -0.77 -16.14 4.46
N LYS A 7 -1.18 -17.27 5.05
CA LYS A 7 -0.30 -18.06 5.94
C LYS A 7 0.93 -18.64 5.22
N GLU A 8 0.84 -18.73 3.91
CA GLU A 8 1.93 -19.23 3.06
C GLU A 8 2.97 -18.14 2.81
N ASN A 9 2.54 -16.86 2.82
CA ASN A 9 3.35 -15.71 2.45
C ASN A 9 3.77 -14.83 3.64
N VAL A 10 3.25 -15.08 4.85
CA VAL A 10 3.60 -14.34 6.07
C VAL A 10 3.81 -15.28 7.24
N LYS A 11 4.95 -15.13 7.93
CA LYS A 11 5.38 -15.92 9.08
C LYS A 11 5.68 -15.02 10.29
N VAL A 12 5.73 -15.64 11.47
CA VAL A 12 6.16 -14.95 12.70
C VAL A 12 7.64 -14.62 12.58
N GLY A 13 8.00 -13.38 12.90
CA GLY A 13 9.35 -12.84 12.74
C GLY A 13 9.54 -12.03 11.46
N ASP A 14 8.64 -12.12 10.48
CA ASP A 14 8.73 -11.32 9.25
C ASP A 14 8.57 -9.82 9.56
N THR A 15 9.29 -9.00 8.80
CA THR A 15 9.12 -7.55 8.81
C THR A 15 8.14 -7.15 7.73
N LEU A 16 7.09 -6.44 8.12
CA LEU A 16 6.10 -5.82 7.24
C LEU A 16 6.14 -4.31 7.39
N LEU A 17 5.46 -3.61 6.49
CA LEU A 17 5.31 -2.17 6.57
C LEU A 17 3.92 -1.82 7.09
N LEU A 18 3.88 -0.99 8.13
CA LEU A 18 2.66 -0.40 8.63
C LEU A 18 2.59 1.04 8.19
N ARG A 19 1.57 1.38 7.41
CA ARG A 19 1.24 2.78 7.17
C ARG A 19 0.31 3.29 8.26
N ASP A 20 0.65 4.45 8.79
CA ASP A 20 -0.08 5.17 9.82
C ASP A 20 -0.15 6.65 9.42
N GLY A 21 -1.19 6.99 8.64
CA GLY A 21 -1.26 8.27 7.94
C GLY A 21 -0.10 8.44 6.94
N PRO A 22 0.73 9.51 7.03
CA PRO A 22 1.88 9.70 6.16
C PRO A 22 3.11 8.87 6.57
N LYS A 23 3.10 8.27 7.77
CA LYS A 23 4.25 7.53 8.29
C LYS A 23 4.21 6.09 7.82
N LEU A 24 5.39 5.55 7.56
CA LEU A 24 5.62 4.17 7.19
C LEU A 24 6.61 3.58 8.20
N ASP A 25 6.14 2.67 9.03
CA ASP A 25 6.92 2.05 10.08
C ASP A 25 7.21 0.58 9.72
N GLU A 26 8.43 0.12 9.91
CA GLU A 26 8.73 -1.31 9.91
C GLU A 26 8.19 -1.96 11.19
N VAL A 27 7.44 -3.05 11.02
CA VAL A 27 6.81 -3.77 12.14
C VAL A 27 7.04 -5.27 12.00
N THR A 28 7.30 -5.93 13.13
CA THR A 28 7.53 -7.37 13.17
C THR A 28 6.23 -8.12 13.42
N VAL A 29 6.00 -9.18 12.64
CA VAL A 29 4.89 -10.12 12.85
C VAL A 29 5.14 -10.95 14.10
N VAL A 30 4.21 -10.92 15.04
CA VAL A 30 4.29 -11.68 16.29
C VAL A 30 3.34 -12.87 16.34
N LYS A 31 2.27 -12.86 15.53
CA LYS A 31 1.30 -13.96 15.46
C LYS A 31 0.56 -13.97 14.13
N VAL A 32 0.46 -15.14 13.52
CA VAL A 32 -0.33 -15.33 12.28
C VAL A 32 -1.52 -16.24 12.58
N GLY A 33 -2.73 -15.68 12.48
CA GLY A 33 -4.00 -16.38 12.64
C GLY A 33 -4.54 -16.89 11.30
N ARG A 34 -5.81 -17.33 11.29
CA ARG A 34 -6.49 -17.77 10.06
C ARG A 34 -6.82 -16.62 9.12
N THR A 35 -7.27 -15.50 9.67
CA THR A 35 -7.75 -14.33 8.94
C THR A 35 -7.07 -13.04 9.38
N LEU A 36 -6.25 -13.11 10.43
CA LEU A 36 -5.61 -11.96 11.07
C LEU A 36 -4.11 -12.19 11.19
N VAL A 37 -3.33 -11.16 10.90
CA VAL A 37 -1.91 -11.07 11.25
C VAL A 37 -1.77 -10.08 12.40
N HIS A 38 -0.96 -10.40 13.39
CA HIS A 38 -0.65 -9.49 14.49
C HIS A 38 0.79 -9.03 14.37
N VAL A 39 0.98 -7.72 14.41
CA VAL A 39 2.31 -7.09 14.41
C VAL A 39 2.56 -6.40 15.74
N ARG A 40 3.82 -6.28 16.14
CA ARG A 40 4.20 -5.56 17.36
C ARG A 40 4.31 -4.07 17.05
N LYS A 41 3.48 -3.24 17.70
CA LYS A 41 3.57 -1.78 17.68
C LYS A 41 3.29 -1.22 19.07
N TYR A 42 4.04 -0.21 19.50
CA TYR A 42 3.95 0.37 20.85
C TYR A 42 3.99 -0.67 21.99
N GLY A 43 4.83 -1.70 21.85
CA GLY A 43 4.98 -2.77 22.85
C GLY A 43 3.81 -3.77 22.93
N ARG A 44 2.76 -3.61 22.12
CA ARG A 44 1.59 -4.50 22.11
C ARG A 44 1.36 -5.16 20.73
N PRO A 45 0.79 -6.37 20.68
CA PRO A 45 0.30 -6.96 19.44
C PRO A 45 -0.93 -6.19 18.93
N MET A 46 -0.93 -5.78 17.67
CA MET A 46 -2.07 -5.16 17.00
C MET A 46 -2.58 -6.05 15.86
N PRO A 47 -3.88 -6.36 15.78
CA PRO A 47 -4.44 -7.27 14.79
C PRO A 47 -4.84 -6.56 13.50
N PHE A 48 -4.46 -7.12 12.36
CA PHE A 48 -4.79 -6.63 11.02
C PHE A 48 -5.39 -7.76 10.18
N ARG A 49 -6.36 -7.42 9.34
CA ARG A 49 -7.02 -8.33 8.41
C ARG A 49 -6.06 -8.74 7.31
N MET A 50 -5.96 -10.05 7.06
CA MET A 50 -5.11 -10.57 5.99
C MET A 50 -5.67 -10.28 4.59
N SER A 51 -6.97 -10.04 4.47
CA SER A 51 -7.62 -9.78 3.18
C SER A 51 -7.19 -8.47 2.54
N ASP A 52 -7.10 -7.40 3.34
CA ASP A 52 -6.92 -6.02 2.87
C ASP A 52 -5.84 -5.26 3.66
N GLY A 53 -5.21 -5.89 4.65
CA GLY A 53 -4.22 -5.26 5.53
C GLY A 53 -4.83 -4.26 6.52
N GLY A 54 -6.15 -4.07 6.54
CA GLY A 54 -6.80 -3.09 7.39
C GLY A 54 -6.77 -3.49 8.86
N LEU A 55 -6.61 -2.51 9.76
CA LEU A 55 -6.68 -2.76 11.19
C LEU A 55 -8.03 -3.43 11.57
N ASN A 56 -7.96 -4.44 12.43
CA ASN A 56 -9.12 -5.18 12.93
C ASN A 56 -9.54 -4.69 14.33
N GLU A 57 -9.58 -3.38 14.54
CA GLU A 57 -10.02 -2.76 15.78
C GLU A 57 -11.04 -1.65 15.48
N ARG A 58 -12.13 -1.63 16.25
CA ARG A 58 -13.18 -0.60 16.10
C ARG A 58 -12.81 0.75 16.74
N MET A 59 -11.80 0.77 17.62
CA MET A 59 -11.47 1.95 18.45
C MET A 59 -10.22 2.71 17.99
N PHE A 60 -9.32 2.09 17.23
CA PHE A 60 -8.11 2.76 16.75
C PHE A 60 -8.27 3.15 15.27
N GLY A 61 -8.29 4.46 15.04
CA GLY A 61 -8.02 5.19 13.80
C GLY A 61 -8.31 4.52 12.46
N TYR A 62 -9.30 5.06 11.74
CA TYR A 62 -9.26 5.08 10.28
C TYR A 62 -7.89 5.62 9.84
N GLY A 63 -7.07 4.80 9.17
CA GLY A 63 -5.78 5.25 8.64
C GLY A 63 -4.58 4.34 8.89
N MET A 64 -4.73 3.24 9.65
CA MET A 64 -3.68 2.22 9.77
C MET A 64 -3.94 1.03 8.85
N TRP A 65 -2.95 0.68 8.02
CA TRP A 65 -3.00 -0.54 7.20
C TRP A 65 -1.61 -1.15 7.03
N LEU A 66 -1.56 -2.48 7.07
CA LEU A 66 -0.38 -3.23 6.67
C LEU A 66 -0.27 -3.28 5.16
N THR A 67 0.96 -3.16 4.68
CA THR A 67 1.35 -3.31 3.29
C THR A 67 2.65 -4.10 3.22
N THR A 68 2.99 -4.57 2.01
CA THR A 68 4.31 -5.14 1.73
C THR A 68 5.20 -4.08 1.08
N PRO A 69 6.54 -4.23 1.16
CA PRO A 69 7.48 -3.36 0.44
C PRO A 69 7.19 -3.26 -1.05
N GLU A 70 6.81 -4.36 -1.70
CA GLU A 70 6.53 -4.39 -3.14
C GLU A 70 5.31 -3.55 -3.50
N ILE A 71 4.26 -3.61 -2.66
CA ILE A 71 3.03 -2.84 -2.87
C ILE A 71 3.28 -1.36 -2.61
N GLU A 72 4.12 -1.03 -1.64
CA GLU A 72 4.47 0.36 -1.37
C GLU A 72 5.35 0.93 -2.49
N ALA A 73 6.33 0.17 -2.98
CA ALA A 73 7.14 0.55 -4.14
C ALA A 73 6.28 0.77 -5.40
N GLU A 74 5.24 -0.04 -5.60
CA GLU A 74 4.28 0.15 -6.68
C GLU A 74 3.48 1.45 -6.52
N ARG A 75 3.06 1.79 -5.29
CA ARG A 75 2.37 3.05 -4.99
C ARG A 75 3.26 4.26 -5.21
N GLU A 76 4.52 4.18 -4.78
CA GLU A 76 5.52 5.23 -5.00
C GLU A 76 5.77 5.45 -6.50
N ARG A 77 5.90 4.37 -7.28
CA ARG A 77 6.02 4.46 -8.75
C ARG A 77 4.80 5.13 -9.37
N ALA A 78 3.59 4.73 -8.99
CA ALA A 78 2.37 5.35 -9.50
C ALA A 78 2.28 6.85 -9.13
N ALA A 79 2.67 7.23 -7.91
CA ALA A 79 2.69 8.62 -7.47
C ALA A 79 3.73 9.45 -8.26
N ALA A 80 4.92 8.92 -8.50
CA ALA A 80 5.95 9.59 -9.29
C ALA A 80 5.49 9.82 -10.73
N LEU A 81 4.82 8.84 -11.36
CA LEU A 81 4.24 9.02 -12.70
C LEU A 81 3.15 10.08 -12.73
N GLU A 82 2.30 10.14 -11.69
CA GLU A 82 1.29 11.19 -11.56
C GLU A 82 1.92 12.57 -11.42
N ASP A 83 3.00 12.71 -10.66
CA ASP A 83 3.71 13.97 -10.52
C ASP A 83 4.36 14.39 -11.84
N ARG A 84 4.98 13.46 -12.59
CA ARG A 84 5.49 13.75 -13.94
C ARG A 84 4.38 14.19 -14.90
N LEU A 85 3.22 13.55 -14.87
CA LEU A 85 2.08 13.97 -15.71
C LEU A 85 1.59 15.40 -15.38
N LYS A 86 1.70 15.84 -14.11
CA LYS A 86 1.38 17.22 -13.74
C LYS A 86 2.35 18.24 -14.35
N GLU A 87 3.60 17.87 -14.61
CA GLU A 87 4.58 18.74 -15.30
C GLU A 87 4.10 19.09 -16.71
N PHE A 88 3.40 18.17 -17.38
CA PHE A 88 2.73 18.40 -18.66
C PHE A 88 1.34 19.06 -18.53
N GLY A 89 0.99 19.56 -17.34
CA GLY A 89 -0.31 20.19 -17.06
C GLY A 89 -1.48 19.22 -16.90
N ILE A 90 -1.24 17.91 -16.86
CA ILE A 90 -2.30 16.90 -16.71
C ILE A 90 -2.55 16.64 -15.22
N ALA A 91 -3.61 17.24 -14.70
CA ALA A 91 -4.11 16.94 -13.36
C ALA A 91 -5.15 15.81 -13.42
N LEU A 92 -4.73 14.59 -13.08
CA LEU A 92 -5.64 13.45 -13.01
C LEU A 92 -6.52 13.54 -11.75
N ARG A 93 -7.84 13.65 -11.94
CA ARG A 93 -8.83 13.49 -10.86
C ARG A 93 -9.45 12.11 -10.95
N PHE A 94 -9.18 11.27 -9.96
CA PHE A 94 -9.75 9.94 -9.90
C PHE A 94 -11.06 9.97 -9.11
N GLY A 95 -12.14 9.48 -9.75
CA GLY A 95 -13.36 9.11 -9.05
C GLY A 95 -13.18 7.74 -8.36
N TYR A 96 -14.01 6.76 -8.71
CA TYR A 96 -14.01 5.45 -8.06
C TYR A 96 -12.86 4.51 -8.43
N SER A 97 -12.12 4.79 -9.52
CA SER A 97 -11.04 3.93 -9.97
C SER A 97 -9.78 4.73 -10.31
N LYS A 98 -8.72 4.48 -9.54
CA LYS A 98 -7.37 4.93 -9.87
C LYS A 98 -6.83 4.10 -11.06
N PRO A 99 -6.26 4.72 -12.11
CA PRO A 99 -5.64 3.99 -13.20
C PRO A 99 -4.44 3.20 -12.71
N SER A 100 -4.19 2.07 -13.35
CA SER A 100 -3.01 1.25 -13.10
C SER A 100 -1.73 1.98 -13.51
N THR A 101 -0.62 1.66 -12.86
CA THR A 101 0.72 2.18 -13.17
C THR A 101 1.06 2.04 -14.66
N ALA A 102 0.79 0.88 -15.27
CA ALA A 102 1.01 0.67 -16.71
C ALA A 102 0.23 1.66 -17.62
N LYS A 103 -0.94 2.14 -17.19
CA LYS A 103 -1.71 3.15 -17.94
C LYS A 103 -1.12 4.54 -17.77
N LEU A 104 -0.63 4.86 -16.57
CA LEU A 104 0.08 6.11 -16.29
C LEU A 104 1.39 6.18 -17.11
N GLU A 105 2.14 5.09 -17.18
CA GLU A 105 3.35 4.99 -18.02
C GLU A 105 3.02 5.17 -19.51
N ALA A 106 1.96 4.52 -20.00
CA ALA A 106 1.55 4.67 -21.40
C ALA A 106 1.14 6.12 -21.74
N LEU A 107 0.42 6.80 -20.83
CA LEU A 107 0.06 8.21 -20.98
C LEU A 107 1.30 9.10 -21.01
N LEU A 108 2.22 8.91 -20.07
CA LEU A 108 3.45 9.68 -20.00
C LEU A 108 4.29 9.53 -21.27
N LYS A 109 4.39 8.31 -21.79
CA LYS A 109 5.11 8.04 -23.04
C LYS A 109 4.52 8.78 -24.25
N VAL A 110 3.19 8.93 -24.32
CA VAL A 110 2.54 9.69 -25.40
C VAL A 110 2.91 11.17 -25.29
N MET A 111 2.86 11.74 -24.08
CA MET A 111 3.22 13.15 -23.86
C MET A 111 4.69 13.43 -24.19
N GLU A 112 5.60 12.55 -23.75
CA GLU A 112 7.03 12.68 -24.07
C GLU A 112 7.32 12.59 -25.57
N SER A 113 6.46 11.93 -26.35
CA SER A 113 6.62 11.81 -27.80
C SER A 113 6.04 12.99 -28.61
N GLU A 114 5.21 13.83 -27.99
CA GLU A 114 4.66 15.04 -28.63
C GLU A 114 5.52 16.29 -28.37
N ASP A 115 6.33 16.27 -27.30
CA ASP A 115 7.27 17.34 -26.93
C ASP A 115 8.69 17.20 -27.56
N GLY A 116 8.91 16.18 -28.40
CA GLY A 116 10.17 15.91 -29.12
C GLY A 116 10.06 16.08 -30.63
#